data_AF-A0A3M1I4E3-F1
#
_entry.id   AF-A0A3M1I4E3-F1
#
_cell.length_a   1.000
_cell.length_b   1.000
_cell.length_c   1.000
_cell.angle_alpha   90.00
_cell.angle_beta   90.00
_cell.angle_gamma   90.00
#
_symmetry.space_group_name_H-M   'P 1'
#
loop_
_entity.id
_entity.type
_entity.pdbx_description
1 polymer ?
#
loop_
_entity_poly.entity_id
_entity_poly.type
_entity_poly.pdbx_seq_one_letter_code
_entity_poly.pdbx_strand_id
1 'polypeptide(L)' 'MLFEQQKKTQVNLNNLHSLVIEAVEKPLIELSLSSCNGNQLKAAKLLGINRNTLKKKIDNYKIAVKNRKKPRPS' A
#
# COMPACT_ATOMS: atom_id res chain seq x y z
N MET A 1 -6.58 -37.03 -19.37
CA MET A 1 -6.89 -35.60 -19.61
C MET A 1 -6.86 -34.84 -18.29
N LEU A 2 -5.67 -34.70 -17.70
CA LEU A 2 -5.39 -33.93 -16.50
C LEU A 2 -3.91 -33.55 -16.67
N PHE A 3 -3.53 -32.29 -16.54
CA PHE A 3 -2.17 -31.74 -16.77
C PHE A 3 -1.81 -31.18 -18.15
N GLU A 4 -2.75 -30.57 -18.86
CA GLU A 4 -2.41 -29.67 -19.98
C GLU A 4 -2.98 -28.28 -19.74
N GLN A 5 -2.46 -27.58 -18.72
CA GLN A 5 -2.49 -26.11 -18.67
C GLN A 5 -1.64 -25.57 -17.51
N GLN A 6 -0.33 -25.85 -17.53
CA GLN A 6 0.60 -24.87 -16.96
C GLN A 6 0.79 -23.75 -17.99
N LYS A 7 -0.14 -22.79 -18.00
CA LYS A 7 0.09 -21.48 -18.61
C LYS A 7 1.29 -20.86 -17.89
N LYS A 8 2.50 -21.08 -18.42
CA LYS A 8 3.68 -20.29 -18.07
C LYS A 8 3.25 -18.84 -18.18
N THR A 9 3.13 -18.19 -17.03
CA THR A 9 2.95 -16.75 -16.95
C THR A 9 4.13 -16.17 -17.72
N GLN A 10 3.89 -15.65 -18.92
CA GLN A 10 4.87 -14.88 -19.65
C GLN A 10 5.01 -13.57 -18.89
N VAL A 11 5.74 -13.60 -17.78
CA VAL A 11 6.06 -12.41 -17.01
C VAL A 11 7.04 -11.66 -17.87
N ASN A 12 6.57 -10.59 -18.50
CA ASN A 12 7.45 -9.58 -19.05
C ASN A 12 8.29 -9.06 -17.87
N LEU A 13 9.54 -9.52 -17.78
CA LEU A 13 10.45 -9.27 -16.65
C LEU A 13 10.90 -7.81 -16.57
N ASN A 14 10.57 -7.00 -17.57
CA ASN A 14 10.73 -5.56 -17.51
C ASN A 14 9.84 -5.04 -16.37
N ASN A 15 10.47 -4.40 -15.37
CA ASN A 15 9.83 -3.84 -14.18
C ASN A 15 9.50 -4.84 -13.05
N LEU A 16 10.12 -6.05 -13.03
CA LEU A 16 9.97 -6.99 -11.91
C LEU A 16 10.27 -6.35 -10.56
N HIS A 17 11.33 -5.53 -10.46
CA HIS A 17 11.66 -4.80 -9.24
C HIS A 17 10.49 -3.94 -8.74
N SER A 18 9.86 -3.15 -9.62
CA SER A 18 8.73 -2.30 -9.25
C SER A 18 7.51 -3.10 -8.81
N LEU A 19 7.24 -4.24 -9.47
CA LEU A 19 6.14 -5.13 -9.09
C LEU A 19 6.35 -5.73 -7.69
N VAL A 20 7.56 -6.19 -7.39
CA VAL A 20 7.89 -6.75 -6.08
C VAL A 20 7.80 -5.67 -5.00
N ILE A 21 8.35 -4.47 -5.26
CA ILE A 21 8.27 -3.35 -4.33
C ILE A 21 6.82 -2.97 -4.05
N GLU A 22 5.97 -2.84 -5.07
CA GLU A 22 4.55 -2.52 -4.88
C GLU A 22 3.80 -3.60 -4.08
N ALA A 23 4.05 -4.87 -4.41
CA ALA A 23 3.42 -6.01 -3.74
C ALA A 23 3.74 -6.07 -2.24
N VAL A 24 4.92 -5.60 -1.82
CA VAL A 24 5.35 -5.57 -0.41
C VAL A 24 4.98 -4.26 0.27
N GLU A 25 5.21 -3.11 -0.37
CA GLU A 25 4.98 -1.80 0.23
C GLU A 25 3.50 -1.52 0.49
N LYS A 26 2.61 -1.91 -0.41
CA LYS A 26 1.18 -1.67 -0.26
C LYS A 26 0.61 -2.29 1.03
N PRO A 27 0.74 -3.60 1.29
CA PRO A 27 0.23 -4.20 2.53
C PRO A 27 0.96 -3.66 3.77
N LEU A 28 2.26 -3.35 3.68
CA LEU A 28 3.01 -2.73 4.78
C LEU A 28 2.41 -1.38 5.21
N ILE A 29 2.06 -0.54 4.24
CA ILE A 29 1.45 0.78 4.49
C ILE A 29 0.02 0.61 5.03
N GLU A 30 -0.77 -0.31 4.48
CA GLU A 30 -2.13 -0.58 4.95
C GLU A 30 -2.15 -1.05 6.41
N LEU A 31 -1.27 -1.99 6.77
CA LEU A 31 -1.12 -2.47 8.15
C LEU A 31 -0.69 -1.34 9.09
N SER A 32 0.31 -0.55 8.68
CA SER A 32 0.81 0.58 9.48
C SER A 32 -0.28 1.64 9.74
N LEU A 33 -1.07 1.95 8.71
CA LEU A 33 -2.21 2.85 8.84
C LEU A 33 -3.29 2.27 9.73
N SER A 34 -3.59 0.97 9.62
CA SER A 34 -4.55 0.28 10.48
C SER A 34 -4.14 0.33 11.95
N SER A 35 -2.88 -0.02 12.25
CA SER A 35 -2.29 0.05 13.58
C SER A 35 -2.27 1.48 14.16
N CYS A 36 -2.22 2.50 13.28
CA CYS A 36 -2.27 3.91 13.67
C CYS A 36 -3.67 4.53 13.60
N ASN A 37 -4.72 3.72 13.43
CA ASN A 37 -6.11 4.17 13.27
C ASN A 37 -6.31 5.24 12.16
N GLY A 38 -5.58 5.12 11.05
CA GLY A 38 -5.60 6.06 9.93
C GLY A 38 -4.78 7.34 10.14
N ASN A 39 -4.09 7.49 11.28
CA ASN A 39 -3.22 8.64 11.51
C ASN A 39 -1.92 8.52 10.70
N GLN A 40 -1.86 9.24 9.58
CA GLN A 40 -0.71 9.24 8.68
C GLN A 40 0.59 9.73 9.35
N LEU A 41 0.53 10.67 10.30
CA LEU A 41 1.73 11.15 10.98
C LEU A 41 2.33 10.05 11.87
N LYS A 42 1.49 9.32 12.60
CA LYS A 42 1.93 8.18 13.42
C LYS A 42 2.44 7.03 12.55
N ALA A 43 1.72 6.70 11.47
CA ALA A 43 2.14 5.66 10.54
C ALA A 43 3.47 5.99 9.85
N ALA A 44 3.69 7.25 9.47
CA ALA A 44 4.95 7.70 8.87
C ALA A 44 6.13 7.59 9.85
N LYS A 45 5.91 7.95 11.13
CA LYS A 45 6.90 7.75 12.20
C LYS A 45 7.21 6.27 12.42
N LEU A 46 6.19 5.41 12.45
CA LEU A 46 6.34 3.96 12.60
C LEU A 46 7.14 3.35 11.45
N LEU A 47 6.89 3.80 10.22
CA LEU A 47 7.60 3.37 9.02
C LEU A 47 8.99 4.02 8.86
N GLY A 48 9.35 5.00 9.68
CA GLY A 48 10.61 5.72 9.56
C GLY A 48 10.73 6.59 8.31
N ILE A 49 9.62 7.02 7.71
CA ILE A 49 9.60 7.82 6.48
C ILE A 49 8.95 9.19 6.71
N ASN A 50 9.22 10.12 5.80
CA ASN A 50 8.54 11.42 5.81
C ASN A 50 7.03 11.25 5.55
N ARG A 51 6.17 11.94 6.32
CA ARG A 51 4.71 11.96 6.15
C ARG A 51 4.28 12.34 4.72
N ASN A 52 5.01 13.24 4.06
CA ASN A 52 4.72 13.62 2.67
C ASN A 52 5.03 12.47 1.69
N THR A 53 6.09 11.69 1.96
CA THR A 53 6.40 10.48 1.21
C THR A 53 5.33 9.41 1.43
N LEU A 54 4.91 9.20 2.68
CA LEU A 54 3.80 8.29 2.98
C LEU A 54 2.52 8.71 2.25
N LYS A 55 2.17 10.00 2.26
CA LYS A 55 1.01 10.52 1.53
C LYS A 55 1.09 10.19 0.04
N LYS A 56 2.23 10.48 -0.61
CA LYS A 56 2.44 10.15 -2.03
C LYS A 56 2.29 8.65 -2.30
N LYS A 57 2.84 7.79 -1.43
CA LYS A 57 2.70 6.33 -1.57
C LYS A 57 1.24 5.86 -1.40
N ILE A 58 0.50 6.43 -0.45
CA ILE A 58 -0.95 6.18 -0.28
C ILE A 58 -1.72 6.53 -1.55
N ASP A 59 -1.45 7.70 -2.13
CA ASP A 59 -2.10 8.18 -3.34
C ASP A 59 -1.75 7.27 -4.54
N ASN A 60 -0.46 6.90 -4.69
CA ASN A 60 0.02 6.03 -5.77
C ASN A 60 -0.59 4.62 -5.71
N TYR A 61 -0.64 4.01 -4.52
CA TYR A 61 -1.18 2.66 -4.31
C TYR A 61 -2.70 2.64 -4.12
N LYS A 62 -3.36 3.81 -4.18
CA LYS A 62 -4.81 4.01 -4.00
C LYS A 62 -5.32 3.37 -2.70
N ILE A 63 -4.58 3.56 -1.61
CA ILE A 63 -4.90 2.97 -0.31
C ILE A 63 -6.04 3.76 0.35
N ALA A 64 -7.13 3.07 0.72
CA ALA A 64 -8.28 3.67 1.37
C ALA A 64 -7.98 3.99 2.85
N VAL A 65 -7.64 5.24 3.15
CA VAL A 65 -7.47 5.69 4.53
C VAL A 65 -8.85 5.99 5.13
N LYS A 66 -9.26 5.23 6.15
CA LYS A 66 -10.49 5.51 6.92
C LYS A 66 -10.34 6.81 7.69
N ASN A 67 -10.67 7.93 7.05
CA ASN A 67 -10.69 9.24 7.68
C ASN A 67 -11.95 9.36 8.55
N ARG A 68 -11.81 9.13 9.86
CA ARG A 68 -12.79 9.60 10.84
C ARG A 68 -12.67 11.12 10.98
N LYS A 69 -13.09 11.89 9.96
CA LYS A 69 -13.37 13.30 10.20
C LYS A 69 -14.50 13.33 11.22
N LYS A 70 -14.25 13.83 12.43
CA LYS A 70 -15.35 14.20 13.33
C LYS A 70 -16.21 15.22 12.56
N PRO A 71 -17.54 15.06 12.51
CA PRO A 71 -18.40 16.12 11.99
C PRO A 71 -18.08 17.39 12.79
N ARG A 72 -17.86 18.51 12.08
CA ARG A 72 -17.72 19.80 12.75
C ARG A 72 -19.09 20.10 13.37
N PRO A 73 -19.18 20.40 14.68
CA PRO A 73 -20.37 21.05 15.20
C PRO A 73 -20.46 22.44 14.55
N SER A 74 -21.61 22.69 13.92
CA SER A 74 -22.09 24.03 13.55
C SER A 74 -22.43 24.82 14.79
#